data_AF-A0AA50KHP2-F1
#
_entry.id   AF-A0AA50KHP2-F1
#
_cell.length_a   1.000
_cell.length_b   1.000
_cell.length_c   1.000
_cell.angle_alpha   90.00
_cell.angle_beta   90.00
_cell.angle_gamma   90.00
#
_symmetry.space_group_name_H-M   'P 1'
#
loop_
_entity.id
_entity.type
_entity.pdbx_description
1 polymer ?
#
loop_
_entity_poly.entity_id
_entity_poly.type
_entity_poly.pdbx_seq_one_letter_code
_entity_poly.pdbx_strand_id
1 'polypeptide(L)'
;MKYPGQPKSTPGWYRDRGESYIEKEFSKELGDLADAIESEHWFGDQEKHGRYRVDFILKDARLIIELDGHDYHSTKEQLEKDAIRQRYLSRAGYTVIRFTGREINKDPKACVAEVREIYKERMQRAPAKYRVMYIDYPFLYRETSKALSFFKKLHPDRELKPVSVDELIPHAVEWLHEKSFITAFVFHPPEDEHEIKHLDGFVKEFDKGEVRINTMSEEWYSLELGDHMKNFSHLFDEFYLMADDPVYVDPLRSVLPSNLSEKMIGDYKFNYLANGKLLRHGNENTSYVGSELVYVQWQRLWYVIGASMGLSLYEM
;
A
#
# COMPACT_ATOMS: atom_id res chain seq x y z
N MET A 1 -19.00 8.03 5.32
CA MET A 1 -19.58 8.57 4.08
C MET A 1 -19.57 7.44 3.05
N LYS A 2 -20.63 7.27 2.25
CA LYS A 2 -20.76 6.13 1.32
C LYS A 2 -19.82 6.38 0.13
N TYR A 3 -18.79 5.55 -0.03
CA TYR A 3 -17.85 5.70 -1.13
C TYR A 3 -18.58 5.71 -2.48
N PRO A 4 -18.33 6.71 -3.36
CA PRO A 4 -19.02 6.85 -4.64
C PRO A 4 -18.70 5.72 -5.64
N GLY A 5 -17.86 4.75 -5.25
CA GLY A 5 -17.43 3.66 -6.12
C GLY A 5 -17.88 2.26 -5.74
N GLN A 6 -18.31 2.02 -4.49
CA GLN A 6 -18.51 0.66 -3.98
C GLN A 6 -19.86 0.08 -4.41
N PRO A 7 -19.88 -1.13 -5.01
CA PRO A 7 -21.11 -1.89 -5.11
C PRO A 7 -21.59 -2.26 -3.70
N LYS A 8 -22.77 -1.80 -3.28
CA LYS A 8 -23.41 -2.26 -2.02
C LYS A 8 -23.78 -3.75 -2.05
N SER A 9 -23.90 -4.29 -3.26
CA SER A 9 -24.18 -5.67 -3.61
C SER A 9 -23.55 -5.91 -4.98
N THR A 10 -23.40 -7.15 -5.42
CA THR A 10 -23.03 -7.46 -6.80
C THR A 10 -23.84 -6.59 -7.77
N PRO A 11 -23.20 -5.80 -8.65
CA PRO A 11 -23.93 -4.92 -9.54
C PRO A 11 -24.87 -5.74 -10.44
N GLY A 12 -26.13 -5.34 -10.61
CA GLY A 12 -27.10 -6.14 -11.39
C GLY A 12 -26.77 -6.31 -12.88
N TRP A 13 -25.82 -5.52 -13.40
CA TRP A 13 -25.24 -5.67 -14.74
C TRP A 13 -24.10 -6.70 -14.78
N TYR A 14 -23.51 -7.04 -13.64
CA TYR A 14 -22.65 -8.20 -13.43
C TYR A 14 -23.56 -9.41 -13.16
N ARG A 15 -24.15 -9.93 -14.23
CA ARG A 15 -24.73 -11.28 -14.18
C ARG A 15 -23.58 -12.27 -14.03
N ASP A 16 -23.87 -13.41 -13.41
CA ASP A 16 -23.01 -14.59 -13.42
C ASP A 16 -22.86 -15.00 -14.90
N ARG A 17 -21.88 -14.41 -15.59
CA ARG A 17 -21.54 -14.73 -16.97
C ARG A 17 -20.48 -15.80 -16.89
N GLY A 18 -20.66 -16.88 -17.66
CA GLY A 18 -19.59 -17.86 -17.78
C GLY A 18 -18.36 -17.27 -18.45
N GLU A 19 -17.26 -17.98 -18.31
CA GLU A 19 -15.95 -17.66 -18.88
C GLU A 19 -16.04 -17.27 -20.36
N SER A 20 -15.46 -16.12 -20.70
CA SER A 20 -15.43 -15.59 -22.08
C SER A 20 -14.46 -16.39 -22.97
N TYR A 21 -14.53 -16.19 -24.29
CA TYR A 21 -13.62 -16.86 -25.22
C TYR A 21 -12.14 -16.51 -24.94
N ILE A 22 -11.85 -15.23 -24.70
CA ILE A 22 -10.48 -14.77 -24.42
C ILE A 22 -9.99 -15.27 -23.06
N GLU A 23 -10.86 -15.36 -22.06
CA GLU A 23 -10.55 -15.99 -20.77
C GLU A 23 -10.19 -17.48 -20.97
N LYS A 24 -10.95 -18.22 -21.79
CA LYS A 24 -10.63 -19.62 -22.14
C LYS A 24 -9.30 -19.78 -22.85
N GLU A 25 -9.01 -18.93 -23.83
CA GLU A 25 -7.74 -18.99 -24.55
C GLU A 25 -6.56 -18.69 -23.64
N PHE A 26 -6.71 -17.72 -22.72
CA PHE A 26 -5.70 -17.44 -21.70
C PHE A 26 -5.53 -18.62 -20.72
N SER A 27 -6.63 -19.17 -20.20
CA SER A 27 -6.65 -20.30 -19.26
C SER A 27 -5.92 -21.54 -19.82
N LYS A 28 -6.04 -21.82 -21.11
CA LYS A 28 -5.35 -22.96 -21.76
C LYS A 28 -3.82 -22.86 -21.73
N GLU A 29 -3.28 -21.65 -21.71
CA GLU A 29 -1.84 -21.40 -21.79
C GLU A 29 -1.17 -21.28 -20.41
N LEU A 30 -1.95 -21.25 -19.32
CA LEU A 30 -1.47 -21.04 -17.94
C LEU A 30 -0.35 -22.01 -17.53
N GLY A 31 -0.46 -23.28 -17.92
CA GLY A 31 0.55 -24.29 -17.62
C GLY A 31 0.85 -24.40 -16.12
N ASP A 32 2.08 -24.11 -15.73
CA ASP A 32 2.59 -24.11 -14.36
C ASP A 32 1.96 -23.07 -13.44
N LEU A 33 1.35 -22.00 -13.99
CA LEU A 33 0.65 -20.99 -13.19
C LEU A 33 -0.73 -21.43 -12.71
N ALA A 34 -1.31 -22.48 -13.29
CA ALA A 34 -2.71 -22.88 -13.03
C ALA A 34 -3.00 -23.16 -11.54
N ASP A 35 -2.02 -23.63 -10.77
CA ASP A 35 -2.21 -23.90 -9.34
C ASP A 35 -2.14 -22.64 -8.46
N ALA A 36 -1.52 -21.56 -8.96
CA ALA A 36 -1.33 -20.30 -8.21
C ALA A 36 -2.38 -19.24 -8.58
N ILE A 37 -2.85 -19.25 -9.82
CA ILE A 37 -3.77 -18.24 -10.36
C ILE A 37 -5.23 -18.64 -10.13
N GLU A 38 -6.03 -17.74 -9.56
CA GLU A 38 -7.47 -17.94 -9.41
C GLU A 38 -8.22 -17.19 -10.52
N SER A 39 -9.05 -17.91 -11.29
CA SER A 39 -9.92 -17.35 -12.33
C SER A 39 -11.26 -16.87 -11.77
N GLU A 40 -11.86 -15.85 -12.40
CA GLU A 40 -13.17 -15.25 -12.06
C GLU A 40 -13.33 -14.96 -10.55
N HIS A 41 -12.25 -14.46 -9.94
CA HIS A 41 -12.19 -14.27 -8.50
C HIS A 41 -12.95 -13.02 -8.06
N TRP A 42 -13.72 -13.14 -6.99
CA TRP A 42 -14.36 -12.00 -6.35
C TRP A 42 -13.43 -11.38 -5.31
N PHE A 43 -12.85 -10.26 -5.68
CA PHE A 43 -11.95 -9.47 -4.86
C PHE A 43 -12.70 -8.55 -3.88
N GLY A 44 -12.28 -8.59 -2.60
CA GLY A 44 -12.85 -7.82 -1.49
C GLY A 44 -13.56 -8.68 -0.42
N ASP A 45 -13.70 -8.13 0.79
CA ASP A 45 -14.39 -8.76 1.93
C ASP A 45 -15.90 -8.47 1.86
N GLN A 46 -16.75 -9.50 1.88
CA GLN A 46 -18.22 -9.35 1.79
C GLN A 46 -18.83 -8.52 2.93
N GLU A 47 -18.24 -8.55 4.12
CA GLU A 47 -18.77 -7.87 5.31
C GLU A 47 -18.27 -6.42 5.40
N LYS A 48 -17.07 -6.15 4.87
CA LYS A 48 -16.39 -4.85 4.98
C LYS A 48 -16.41 -4.03 3.69
N HIS A 49 -16.56 -4.66 2.52
CA HIS A 49 -16.42 -4.06 1.18
C HIS A 49 -17.43 -4.55 0.15
N GLY A 50 -17.66 -3.71 -0.86
CA GLY A 50 -18.25 -4.17 -2.13
C GLY A 50 -17.25 -5.05 -2.91
N ARG A 51 -17.70 -6.19 -3.44
CA ARG A 51 -16.84 -7.08 -4.22
C ARG A 51 -16.75 -6.64 -5.69
N TYR A 52 -15.57 -6.75 -6.29
CA TYR A 52 -15.40 -6.74 -7.74
C TYR A 52 -14.99 -8.13 -8.21
N ARG A 53 -15.58 -8.61 -9.30
CA ARG A 53 -15.07 -9.80 -9.98
C ARG A 53 -13.91 -9.38 -10.85
N VAL A 54 -12.74 -9.96 -10.66
CA VAL A 54 -11.56 -9.82 -11.51
C VAL A 54 -11.41 -11.08 -12.36
N ASP A 55 -10.84 -10.95 -13.57
CA ASP A 55 -10.75 -12.11 -14.48
C ASP A 55 -9.74 -13.13 -13.96
N PHE A 56 -8.57 -12.69 -13.51
CA PHE A 56 -7.60 -13.55 -12.84
C PHE A 56 -6.85 -12.83 -11.71
N ILE A 57 -6.43 -13.56 -10.68
CA ILE A 57 -5.65 -13.03 -9.56
C ILE A 57 -4.56 -14.01 -9.10
N LEU A 58 -3.36 -13.48 -8.87
CA LEU A 58 -2.26 -14.11 -8.15
C LEU A 58 -2.13 -13.38 -6.82
N LYS A 59 -2.74 -13.94 -5.77
CA LYS A 59 -2.86 -13.27 -4.45
C LYS A 59 -1.51 -13.07 -3.78
N ASP A 60 -0.68 -14.10 -3.85
CA ASP A 60 0.70 -14.12 -3.34
C ASP A 60 1.62 -13.09 -4.06
N ALA A 61 1.33 -12.79 -5.32
CA ALA A 61 2.03 -11.75 -6.06
C ALA A 61 1.35 -10.37 -6.04
N ARG A 62 0.21 -10.23 -5.35
CA ARG A 62 -0.65 -9.02 -5.42
C ARG A 62 -0.86 -8.51 -6.84
N LEU A 63 -1.13 -9.45 -7.75
CA LEU A 63 -1.27 -9.18 -9.18
C LEU A 63 -2.66 -9.60 -9.65
N ILE A 64 -3.35 -8.67 -10.31
CA ILE A 64 -4.62 -8.88 -10.99
C ILE A 64 -4.38 -8.77 -12.49
N ILE A 65 -4.98 -9.68 -13.24
CA ILE A 65 -4.95 -9.68 -14.71
C ILE A 65 -6.39 -9.52 -15.19
N GLU A 66 -6.62 -8.53 -16.03
CA GLU A 66 -7.92 -8.27 -16.68
C GLU A 66 -7.80 -8.47 -18.19
N LEU A 67 -8.80 -9.08 -18.79
CA LEU A 67 -8.87 -9.32 -20.23
C LEU A 67 -9.97 -8.46 -20.85
N ASP A 68 -9.57 -7.35 -21.48
CA ASP A 68 -10.47 -6.37 -22.05
C ASP A 68 -10.94 -6.82 -23.45
N GLY A 69 -12.09 -7.49 -23.50
CA GLY A 69 -12.70 -7.98 -24.75
C GLY A 69 -13.37 -6.90 -25.63
N HIS A 70 -13.45 -5.64 -25.17
CA HIS A 70 -14.13 -4.56 -25.89
C HIS A 70 -13.14 -3.49 -26.37
N ASP A 71 -12.81 -3.50 -27.65
CA ASP A 71 -11.98 -2.46 -28.28
C ASP A 71 -12.77 -1.20 -28.71
N TYR A 72 -14.11 -1.21 -28.72
CA TYR A 72 -14.88 -0.12 -29.34
C TYR A 72 -16.21 0.17 -28.61
N HIS A 73 -16.36 1.44 -28.19
CA HIS A 73 -17.53 2.09 -27.55
C HIS A 73 -17.69 1.93 -26.03
N SER A 74 -16.76 2.47 -25.26
CA SER A 74 -17.01 2.76 -23.84
C SER A 74 -17.87 4.00 -23.70
N THR A 75 -19.04 3.90 -23.04
CA THR A 75 -19.82 5.07 -22.64
C THR A 75 -19.12 5.83 -21.52
N LYS A 76 -19.46 7.10 -21.31
CA LYS A 76 -18.92 7.90 -20.19
C LYS A 76 -19.13 7.20 -18.83
N GLU A 77 -20.29 6.56 -18.66
CA GLU A 77 -20.62 5.80 -17.45
C GLU A 77 -19.76 4.54 -17.26
N GLN A 78 -19.37 3.87 -18.34
CA GLN A 78 -18.46 2.71 -18.27
C GLN A 78 -17.05 3.15 -17.88
N LEU A 79 -16.55 4.23 -18.49
CA LEU A 79 -15.24 4.81 -18.14
C LEU A 79 -15.19 5.24 -16.67
N GLU A 80 -16.26 5.87 -16.16
CA GLU A 80 -16.36 6.24 -14.75
C GLU A 80 -16.34 5.02 -13.83
N LYS A 81 -17.07 3.95 -14.17
CA LYS A 81 -17.09 2.69 -13.41
C LYS A 81 -15.74 1.96 -13.44
N ASP A 82 -15.05 1.94 -14.58
CA ASP A 82 -13.74 1.31 -14.71
C ASP A 82 -12.68 2.10 -13.94
N ALA A 83 -12.73 3.43 -13.99
CA ALA A 83 -11.85 4.28 -13.19
C ALA A 83 -12.09 4.09 -11.68
N ILE A 84 -13.35 3.97 -11.27
CA ILE A 84 -13.74 3.62 -9.90
C ILE A 84 -13.15 2.28 -9.47
N ARG A 85 -13.31 1.24 -10.30
CA ARG A 85 -12.83 -0.11 -10.03
C ARG A 85 -11.31 -0.15 -9.94
N GLN A 86 -10.63 0.50 -10.89
CA GLN A 86 -9.18 0.61 -10.88
C GLN A 86 -8.68 1.31 -9.61
N ARG A 87 -9.32 2.41 -9.19
CA ARG A 87 -9.00 3.06 -7.91
C ARG A 87 -9.17 2.12 -6.73
N TYR A 88 -10.23 1.30 -6.71
CA TYR A 88 -10.44 0.33 -5.62
C TYR A 88 -9.34 -0.75 -5.57
N LEU A 89 -9.00 -1.35 -6.70
CA LEU A 89 -7.95 -2.38 -6.77
C LEU A 89 -6.57 -1.81 -6.40
N SER A 90 -6.28 -0.57 -6.84
CA SER A 90 -5.05 0.14 -6.47
C SER A 90 -5.01 0.46 -4.97
N ARG A 91 -6.12 0.93 -4.38
CA ARG A 91 -6.30 1.15 -2.94
C ARG A 91 -6.12 -0.13 -2.12
N ALA A 92 -6.43 -1.28 -2.70
CA ALA A 92 -6.19 -2.56 -2.05
C ALA A 92 -4.72 -3.03 -2.15
N GLY A 93 -3.86 -2.27 -2.85
CA GLY A 93 -2.43 -2.57 -3.01
C GLY A 93 -2.10 -3.57 -4.12
N TYR A 94 -3.04 -3.84 -5.04
CA TYR A 94 -2.82 -4.77 -6.16
C TYR A 94 -2.29 -4.05 -7.40
N THR A 95 -1.40 -4.71 -8.13
CA THR A 95 -1.03 -4.31 -9.50
C THR A 95 -2.05 -4.89 -10.45
N VAL A 96 -2.57 -4.08 -11.37
CA VAL A 96 -3.53 -4.53 -12.37
C VAL A 96 -2.84 -4.45 -13.73
N ILE A 97 -2.70 -5.58 -14.41
CA ILE A 97 -2.24 -5.66 -15.80
C ILE A 97 -3.45 -5.97 -16.67
N ARG A 98 -3.52 -5.36 -17.84
CA ARG A 98 -4.63 -5.56 -18.77
C ARG A 98 -4.11 -6.01 -20.11
N PHE A 99 -4.72 -7.05 -20.65
CA PHE A 99 -4.52 -7.46 -22.04
C PHE A 99 -5.79 -7.19 -22.82
N THR A 100 -5.63 -6.60 -24.00
CA THR A 100 -6.73 -6.43 -24.94
C THR A 100 -7.12 -7.78 -25.55
N GLY A 101 -8.37 -7.91 -25.97
CA GLY A 101 -8.84 -9.09 -26.70
C GLY A 101 -8.02 -9.34 -27.98
N ARG A 102 -7.47 -8.29 -28.60
CA ARG A 102 -6.55 -8.42 -29.74
C ARG A 102 -5.23 -9.09 -29.37
N GLU A 103 -4.65 -8.77 -28.22
CA GLU A 103 -3.42 -9.42 -27.74
C GLU A 103 -3.66 -10.90 -27.47
N ILE A 104 -4.74 -11.22 -26.75
CA ILE A 104 -5.11 -12.60 -26.43
C ILE A 104 -5.40 -13.42 -27.70
N ASN A 105 -6.14 -12.86 -28.67
CA ASN A 105 -6.44 -13.56 -29.92
C ASN A 105 -5.20 -13.74 -30.81
N LYS A 106 -4.20 -12.88 -30.69
CA LYS A 106 -2.98 -12.93 -31.49
C LYS A 106 -2.02 -13.98 -30.96
N ASP A 107 -1.73 -13.95 -29.66
CA ASP A 107 -0.79 -14.86 -29.02
C ASP A 107 -1.07 -14.96 -27.51
N PRO A 108 -2.00 -15.84 -27.08
CA PRO A 108 -2.33 -15.99 -25.67
C PRO A 108 -1.13 -16.52 -24.86
N LYS A 109 -0.25 -17.29 -25.50
CA LYS A 109 0.97 -17.82 -24.90
C LYS A 109 1.96 -16.72 -24.55
N ALA A 110 2.09 -15.70 -25.40
CA ALA A 110 2.91 -14.52 -25.10
C ALA A 110 2.37 -13.73 -23.89
N CYS A 111 1.05 -13.51 -23.80
CA CYS A 111 0.43 -12.85 -22.65
C CYS A 111 0.66 -13.63 -21.35
N VAL A 112 0.48 -14.96 -21.36
CA VAL A 112 0.78 -15.79 -20.18
C VAL A 112 2.27 -15.79 -19.86
N ALA A 113 3.16 -15.77 -20.87
CA ALA A 113 4.59 -15.68 -20.64
C ALA A 113 4.98 -14.37 -19.93
N GLU A 114 4.37 -13.25 -20.31
CA GLU A 114 4.56 -11.97 -19.61
C GLU A 114 4.11 -12.06 -18.15
N VAL A 115 2.91 -12.59 -17.89
CA VAL A 115 2.41 -12.79 -16.51
C VAL A 115 3.33 -13.71 -15.71
N ARG A 116 3.86 -14.76 -16.34
CA ARG A 116 4.79 -15.71 -15.70
C ARG A 116 6.09 -15.04 -15.28
N GLU A 117 6.67 -14.21 -16.13
CA GLU A 117 7.91 -13.52 -15.78
C GLU A 117 7.68 -12.52 -14.64
N ILE A 118 6.60 -11.74 -14.70
CA ILE A 118 6.23 -10.83 -13.61
C ILE A 118 5.97 -11.60 -12.30
N TYR A 119 5.27 -12.74 -12.39
CA TYR A 119 5.03 -13.60 -11.23
C TYR A 119 6.35 -14.14 -10.64
N LYS A 120 7.25 -14.68 -11.47
CA LYS A 120 8.56 -15.19 -11.01
C LYS A 120 9.39 -14.09 -10.35
N GLU A 121 9.49 -12.91 -10.96
CA GLU A 121 10.23 -11.78 -10.40
C GLU A 121 9.68 -11.39 -9.03
N ARG A 122 8.36 -11.33 -8.90
CA ARG A 122 7.69 -11.06 -7.62
C ARG A 122 7.89 -12.17 -6.60
N MET A 123 7.84 -13.43 -7.02
CA MET A 123 7.96 -14.58 -6.12
C MET A 123 9.40 -14.84 -5.67
N GLN A 124 10.41 -14.54 -6.49
CA GLN A 124 11.82 -14.52 -6.06
C GLN A 124 12.06 -13.49 -4.95
N ARG A 125 11.25 -12.44 -4.94
CA ARG A 125 11.27 -11.38 -3.95
C ARG A 125 10.24 -11.62 -2.84
N ALA A 126 9.34 -12.62 -2.96
CA ALA A 126 8.09 -12.75 -2.21
C ALA A 126 8.28 -12.43 -0.72
N PRO A 127 7.46 -11.54 -0.16
CA PRO A 127 7.65 -11.16 1.22
C PRO A 127 7.19 -12.31 2.12
N ALA A 128 7.87 -12.50 3.25
CA ALA A 128 7.31 -13.32 4.33
C ALA A 128 6.02 -12.72 4.92
N LYS A 129 5.79 -11.40 4.73
CA LYS A 129 4.66 -10.62 5.27
C LYS A 129 4.30 -9.45 4.36
N TYR A 130 3.02 -9.22 4.11
CA TYR A 130 2.55 -8.01 3.44
C TYR A 130 2.45 -6.86 4.42
N ARG A 131 3.12 -5.77 4.07
CA ARG A 131 3.27 -4.60 4.94
C ARG A 131 2.57 -3.39 4.33
N VAL A 132 1.94 -2.60 5.18
CA VAL A 132 1.31 -1.33 4.78
C VAL A 132 1.86 -0.17 5.59
N MET A 133 2.22 0.91 4.90
CA MET A 133 2.59 2.17 5.52
C MET A 133 1.50 3.21 5.23
N TYR A 134 0.85 3.70 6.28
CA TYR A 134 -0.06 4.82 6.21
C TYR A 134 0.69 6.11 6.54
N ILE A 135 0.60 7.09 5.65
CA ILE A 135 1.31 8.36 5.78
C ILE A 135 0.27 9.48 5.77
N ASP A 136 0.26 10.23 6.86
CA ASP A 136 -0.39 11.53 6.94
C ASP A 136 0.57 12.56 6.32
N TYR A 137 0.27 13.02 5.10
CA TYR A 137 1.19 13.88 4.36
C TYR A 137 1.45 15.23 5.07
N PRO A 138 0.44 15.95 5.59
CA PRO A 138 0.68 17.17 6.36
C PRO A 138 1.56 16.96 7.60
N PHE A 139 1.41 15.82 8.30
CA PHE A 139 2.32 15.44 9.39
C PHE A 139 3.75 15.27 8.86
N LEU A 140 3.96 14.46 7.82
CA LEU A 140 5.27 14.18 7.25
C LEU A 140 5.96 15.45 6.73
N TYR A 141 5.24 16.28 6.00
CA TYR A 141 5.74 17.54 5.44
C TYR A 141 6.23 18.48 6.55
N ARG A 142 5.44 18.62 7.62
CA ARG A 142 5.81 19.43 8.79
C ARG A 142 7.06 18.88 9.48
N GLU A 143 7.14 17.59 9.73
CA GLU A 143 8.28 16.99 10.42
C GLU A 143 9.56 17.05 9.57
N THR A 144 9.45 16.86 8.25
CA THR A 144 10.56 17.05 7.30
C THR A 144 11.06 18.49 7.31
N SER A 145 10.15 19.46 7.30
CA SER A 145 10.50 20.89 7.37
C SER A 145 11.23 21.26 8.67
N LYS A 146 10.76 20.74 9.82
CA LYS A 146 11.41 20.94 11.11
C LYS A 146 12.80 20.29 11.17
N ALA A 147 12.90 19.04 10.74
CA ALA A 147 14.16 18.30 10.70
C ALA A 147 15.19 18.98 9.80
N LEU A 148 14.79 19.41 8.59
CA LEU A 148 15.67 20.15 7.68
C LEU A 148 16.21 21.43 8.33
N SER A 149 15.34 22.22 8.97
CA SER A 149 15.73 23.45 9.68
C SER A 149 16.70 23.15 10.81
N PHE A 150 16.47 22.09 11.58
CA PHE A 150 17.35 21.64 12.65
C PHE A 150 18.72 21.21 12.12
N PHE A 151 18.76 20.31 11.14
CA PHE A 151 20.02 19.79 10.62
C PHE A 151 20.84 20.86 9.87
N LYS A 152 20.21 21.83 9.19
CA LYS A 152 20.93 22.98 8.62
C LYS A 152 21.63 23.83 9.67
N LYS A 153 21.05 23.97 10.86
CA LYS A 153 21.68 24.69 11.97
C LYS A 153 22.83 23.90 12.58
N LEU A 154 22.68 22.58 12.64
CA LEU A 154 23.71 21.68 13.20
C LEU A 154 24.90 21.52 12.25
N HIS A 155 24.65 21.51 10.93
CA HIS A 155 25.63 21.30 9.87
C HIS A 155 25.61 22.44 8.84
N PRO A 156 26.03 23.66 9.21
CA PRO A 156 25.95 24.84 8.34
C PRO A 156 26.79 24.71 7.07
N ASP A 157 27.82 23.87 7.09
CA ASP A 157 28.72 23.64 5.95
C ASP A 157 28.18 22.61 4.95
N ARG A 158 27.07 21.93 5.25
CA ARG A 158 26.43 20.95 4.35
C ARG A 158 25.27 21.56 3.58
N GLU A 159 25.21 21.26 2.28
CA GLU A 159 24.07 21.61 1.43
C GLU A 159 22.93 20.59 1.60
N LEU A 160 22.13 20.74 2.65
CA LEU A 160 20.96 19.89 2.90
C LEU A 160 19.72 20.38 2.14
N LYS A 161 19.03 19.47 1.46
CA LYS A 161 17.82 19.74 0.67
C LYS A 161 16.60 19.00 1.25
N PRO A 162 15.37 19.50 1.01
CA PRO A 162 14.17 18.70 1.24
C PRO A 162 14.27 17.38 0.49
N VAL A 163 13.76 16.32 1.11
CA VAL A 163 13.76 14.97 0.53
C VAL A 163 12.34 14.64 0.09
N SER A 164 12.19 14.08 -1.10
CA SER A 164 10.90 13.64 -1.62
C SER A 164 10.41 12.36 -0.93
N VAL A 165 9.11 12.12 -0.97
CA VAL A 165 8.50 10.99 -0.25
C VAL A 165 9.01 9.62 -0.76
N ASP A 166 9.27 9.52 -2.06
CA ASP A 166 9.84 8.33 -2.71
C ASP A 166 11.30 8.04 -2.38
N GLU A 167 12.04 9.03 -1.89
CA GLU A 167 13.37 8.82 -1.31
C GLU A 167 13.27 8.51 0.20
N LEU A 168 12.34 9.15 0.91
CA LEU A 168 12.18 8.95 2.35
C LEU A 168 11.68 7.55 2.72
N ILE A 169 10.69 7.01 2.01
CA ILE A 169 10.06 5.73 2.37
C ILE A 169 11.06 4.56 2.30
N PRO A 170 11.88 4.39 1.25
CA PRO A 170 12.90 3.35 1.24
C PRO A 170 13.83 3.40 2.45
N HIS A 171 14.31 4.58 2.87
CA HIS A 171 15.12 4.71 4.09
C HIS A 171 14.35 4.35 5.36
N ALA A 172 13.06 4.70 5.42
CA ALA A 172 12.18 4.32 6.53
C ALA A 172 12.07 2.80 6.66
N VAL A 173 12.09 2.11 5.53
CA VAL A 173 11.93 0.67 5.38
C VAL A 173 13.24 -0.10 5.57
N GLU A 174 14.35 0.39 5.02
CA GLU A 174 15.65 -0.29 5.08
C GLU A 174 16.12 -0.54 6.53
N TRP A 175 15.80 0.40 7.42
CA TRP A 175 16.08 0.31 8.85
C TRP A 175 15.22 -0.74 9.57
N LEU A 176 14.25 -1.36 8.88
CA LEU A 176 13.42 -2.45 9.39
C LEU A 176 14.04 -3.85 9.14
N HIS A 177 15.23 -3.90 8.52
CA HIS A 177 16.12 -5.08 8.35
C HIS A 177 15.62 -6.28 7.54
N GLU A 178 14.35 -6.39 7.17
CA GLU A 178 13.81 -7.56 6.45
C GLU A 178 13.54 -7.29 4.97
N LYS A 179 13.66 -8.36 4.14
CA LYS A 179 13.14 -8.29 2.78
C LYS A 179 11.65 -7.98 2.82
N SER A 180 11.23 -6.89 2.20
CA SER A 180 9.89 -6.35 2.41
C SER A 180 9.31 -5.78 1.13
N PHE A 181 8.09 -6.21 0.81
CA PHE A 181 7.20 -5.48 -0.07
C PHE A 181 6.31 -4.60 0.79
N ILE A 182 6.37 -3.29 0.57
CA ILE A 182 5.57 -2.33 1.31
C ILE A 182 4.67 -1.57 0.35
N THR A 183 3.38 -1.57 0.66
CA THR A 183 2.44 -0.64 0.06
C THR A 183 2.32 0.58 0.97
N ALA A 184 2.79 1.73 0.51
CA ALA A 184 2.59 3.00 1.17
C ALA A 184 1.34 3.71 0.61
N PHE A 185 0.46 4.14 1.50
CA PHE A 185 -0.67 5.01 1.18
C PHE A 185 -0.43 6.38 1.79
N VAL A 186 -0.26 7.39 0.93
CA VAL A 186 -0.06 8.78 1.31
C VAL A 186 -1.41 9.49 1.21
N PHE A 187 -2.01 9.78 2.37
CA PHE A 187 -3.26 10.53 2.44
C PHE A 187 -2.95 12.02 2.60
N HIS A 188 -3.63 12.84 1.82
CA HIS A 188 -3.40 14.27 1.78
C HIS A 188 -4.69 15.01 1.43
N PRO A 189 -4.80 16.29 1.82
CA PRO A 189 -5.90 17.12 1.40
C PRO A 189 -5.72 17.54 -0.09
N PRO A 190 -6.78 17.91 -0.81
CA PRO A 190 -6.70 18.16 -2.26
C PRO A 190 -5.74 19.28 -2.67
N GLU A 191 -5.46 20.23 -1.78
CA GLU A 191 -4.54 21.34 -2.01
C GLU A 191 -3.10 20.87 -2.25
N ASP A 192 -2.72 19.75 -1.63
CA ASP A 192 -1.38 19.17 -1.73
C ASP A 192 -1.22 18.24 -2.95
N GLU A 193 -2.29 17.99 -3.72
CA GLU A 193 -2.28 17.00 -4.81
C GLU A 193 -1.20 17.30 -5.86
N HIS A 194 -0.98 18.58 -6.19
CA HIS A 194 0.02 18.94 -7.19
C HIS A 194 1.45 18.55 -6.80
N GLU A 195 1.73 18.42 -5.49
CA GLU A 195 3.07 18.09 -4.99
C GLU A 195 3.36 16.61 -5.11
N ILE A 196 2.37 15.75 -4.89
CA ILE A 196 2.60 14.31 -4.69
C ILE A 196 1.87 13.39 -5.66
N LYS A 197 0.97 13.89 -6.50
CA LYS A 197 0.24 13.07 -7.50
C LYS A 197 1.15 12.25 -8.41
N HIS A 198 2.34 12.75 -8.73
CA HIS A 198 3.32 12.04 -9.55
C HIS A 198 3.81 10.73 -8.90
N LEU A 199 3.59 10.55 -7.59
CA LEU A 199 3.91 9.35 -6.84
C LEU A 199 2.80 8.29 -6.88
N ASP A 200 1.62 8.59 -7.44
CA ASP A 200 0.53 7.62 -7.46
C ASP A 200 0.86 6.41 -8.35
N GLY A 201 0.83 5.23 -7.76
CA GLY A 201 1.26 3.99 -8.41
C GLY A 201 2.77 3.88 -8.62
N PHE A 202 3.58 4.80 -8.08
CA PHE A 202 5.03 4.76 -8.17
C PHE A 202 5.58 3.49 -7.50
N VAL A 203 6.51 2.82 -8.17
CA VAL A 203 7.16 1.61 -7.69
C VAL A 203 8.66 1.83 -7.71
N LYS A 204 9.32 1.57 -6.58
CA LYS A 204 10.77 1.64 -6.44
C LYS A 204 11.31 0.39 -5.81
N GLU A 205 12.25 -0.23 -6.53
CA GLU A 205 13.04 -1.35 -6.03
C GLU A 205 14.20 -0.83 -5.18
N PHE A 206 14.55 -1.59 -4.15
CA PHE A 206 15.72 -1.38 -3.31
C PHE A 206 16.33 -2.73 -2.94
N ASP A 207 17.54 -2.75 -2.38
CA ASP A 207 18.33 -3.97 -2.13
C ASP A 207 17.57 -5.10 -1.41
N LYS A 208 16.59 -4.72 -0.58
CA LYS A 208 15.80 -5.66 0.23
C LYS A 208 14.33 -5.73 -0.19
N GLY A 209 13.90 -5.18 -1.32
CA GLY A 209 12.53 -5.38 -1.78
C GLY A 209 11.98 -4.26 -2.64
N GLU A 210 10.70 -3.98 -2.46
CA GLU A 210 9.98 -3.03 -3.30
C GLU A 210 9.05 -2.17 -2.43
N VAL A 211 9.03 -0.88 -2.71
CA VAL A 211 8.04 0.05 -2.17
C VAL A 211 7.12 0.46 -3.30
N ARG A 212 5.82 0.35 -3.06
CA ARG A 212 4.80 0.93 -3.92
C ARG A 212 4.09 2.05 -3.20
N ILE A 213 4.02 3.21 -3.83
CA ILE A 213 3.35 4.40 -3.29
C ILE A 213 2.04 4.59 -4.03
N ASN A 214 0.97 4.87 -3.28
CA ASN A 214 -0.31 5.31 -3.82
C ASN A 214 -0.73 6.56 -3.05
N THR A 215 -1.27 7.55 -3.75
CA THR A 215 -1.72 8.81 -3.14
C THR A 215 -3.23 8.86 -3.07
N MET A 216 -3.76 9.37 -1.97
CA MET A 216 -5.20 9.47 -1.71
C MET A 216 -5.54 10.93 -1.36
N SER A 217 -6.15 11.61 -2.34
CA SER A 217 -6.60 13.01 -2.26
C SER A 217 -8.03 13.06 -1.74
N GLU A 218 -8.23 13.54 -0.51
CA GLU A 218 -9.54 13.52 0.16
C GLU A 218 -9.71 14.75 1.07
N GLU A 219 -10.88 15.41 1.04
CA GLU A 219 -11.19 16.56 1.92
C GLU A 219 -11.03 16.23 3.41
N TRP A 220 -11.43 15.01 3.81
CA TRP A 220 -11.32 14.49 5.17
C TRP A 220 -10.26 13.40 5.27
N TYR A 221 -9.06 13.67 4.72
CA TYR A 221 -8.00 12.68 4.54
C TYR A 221 -7.65 11.89 5.80
N SER A 222 -7.67 12.49 6.99
CA SER A 222 -7.32 11.81 8.24
C SER A 222 -8.37 10.78 8.67
N LEU A 223 -9.66 11.12 8.56
CA LEU A 223 -10.73 10.14 8.78
C LEU A 223 -10.68 9.03 7.73
N GLU A 224 -10.42 9.40 6.47
CA GLU A 224 -10.37 8.45 5.36
C GLU A 224 -9.17 7.51 5.44
N LEU A 225 -8.00 7.97 5.90
CA LEU A 225 -6.86 7.13 6.22
C LEU A 225 -7.23 6.08 7.28
N GLY A 226 -7.87 6.52 8.37
CA GLY A 226 -8.32 5.62 9.43
C GLY A 226 -9.35 4.59 8.95
N ASP A 227 -10.31 5.03 8.14
CA ASP A 227 -11.29 4.13 7.52
C ASP A 227 -10.61 3.14 6.58
N HIS A 228 -9.69 3.59 5.72
CA HIS A 228 -8.91 2.74 4.83
C HIS A 228 -8.11 1.68 5.60
N MET A 229 -7.50 2.05 6.72
CA MET A 229 -6.76 1.13 7.60
C MET A 229 -7.63 -0.02 8.09
N LYS A 230 -8.79 0.29 8.67
CA LYS A 230 -9.75 -0.72 9.15
C LYS A 230 -10.24 -1.61 8.02
N ASN A 231 -10.59 -0.97 6.92
CA ASN A 231 -11.23 -1.57 5.77
C ASN A 231 -10.32 -2.59 5.08
N PHE A 232 -9.08 -2.22 4.76
CA PHE A 232 -8.16 -3.08 4.01
C PHE A 232 -7.24 -3.91 4.91
N SER A 233 -7.45 -3.90 6.23
CA SER A 233 -6.64 -4.63 7.22
C SER A 233 -6.44 -6.11 6.90
N HIS A 234 -7.46 -6.79 6.38
CA HIS A 234 -7.43 -8.21 6.02
C HIS A 234 -6.41 -8.57 4.93
N LEU A 235 -5.81 -7.58 4.26
CA LEU A 235 -4.80 -7.77 3.23
C LEU A 235 -3.37 -7.64 3.77
N PHE A 236 -3.17 -7.19 5.00
CA PHE A 236 -1.86 -6.83 5.54
C PHE A 236 -1.57 -7.52 6.86
N ASP A 237 -0.31 -7.89 7.05
CA ASP A 237 0.20 -8.55 8.25
C ASP A 237 0.78 -7.56 9.26
N GLU A 238 1.40 -6.47 8.77
CA GLU A 238 2.03 -5.44 9.61
C GLU A 238 1.70 -4.03 9.12
N PHE A 239 1.49 -3.14 10.09
CA PHE A 239 0.98 -1.79 9.92
C PHE A 239 2.00 -0.77 10.43
N TYR A 240 2.41 0.12 9.53
CA TYR A 240 3.25 1.26 9.83
C TYR A 240 2.40 2.52 9.73
N LEU A 241 2.50 3.41 10.71
CA LEU A 241 1.82 4.71 10.67
C LEU A 241 2.82 5.84 10.91
N MET A 242 2.85 6.77 9.97
CA MET A 242 3.60 8.02 10.05
C MET A 242 2.61 9.16 10.26
N ALA A 243 2.20 9.33 11.51
CA ALA A 243 1.23 10.32 11.94
C ALA A 243 1.33 10.55 13.45
N ASP A 244 0.67 11.59 13.94
CA ASP A 244 0.58 11.90 15.37
C ASP A 244 -0.77 12.53 15.78
N ASP A 245 -1.82 12.32 14.98
CA ASP A 245 -3.17 12.82 15.28
C ASP A 245 -3.98 11.76 16.06
N PRO A 246 -4.59 12.11 17.22
CA PRO A 246 -5.43 11.20 18.02
C PRO A 246 -6.53 10.48 17.25
N VAL A 247 -6.99 11.02 16.12
CA VAL A 247 -8.01 10.40 15.26
C VAL A 247 -7.62 8.99 14.80
N TYR A 248 -6.31 8.69 14.76
CA TYR A 248 -5.81 7.38 14.35
C TYR A 248 -5.71 6.35 15.47
N VAL A 249 -6.01 6.72 16.73
CA VAL A 249 -5.92 5.82 17.89
C VAL A 249 -6.81 4.59 17.69
N ASP A 250 -8.10 4.80 17.42
CA ASP A 250 -9.06 3.71 17.25
C ASP A 250 -8.79 2.89 15.97
N PRO A 251 -8.58 3.50 14.78
CA PRO A 251 -8.21 2.77 13.58
C PRO A 251 -6.98 1.87 13.77
N LEU A 252 -5.88 2.41 14.28
CA LEU A 252 -4.65 1.63 14.45
C LEU A 252 -4.85 0.54 15.49
N ARG A 253 -5.52 0.83 16.61
CA ARG A 253 -5.77 -0.18 17.63
C ARG A 253 -6.59 -1.37 17.10
N SER A 254 -7.54 -1.11 16.22
CA SER A 254 -8.46 -2.13 15.67
C SER A 254 -7.80 -3.12 14.72
N VAL A 255 -6.65 -2.76 14.11
CA VAL A 255 -5.92 -3.63 13.18
C VAL A 255 -4.75 -4.37 13.84
N LEU A 256 -4.47 -4.06 15.10
CA LEU A 256 -3.42 -4.71 15.88
C LEU A 256 -3.98 -5.81 16.78
N PRO A 257 -3.16 -6.80 17.19
CA PRO A 257 -3.59 -7.86 18.10
C PRO A 257 -4.22 -7.32 19.38
N SER A 258 -5.25 -8.02 19.89
CA SER A 258 -5.90 -7.62 21.15
C SER A 258 -4.98 -7.74 22.36
N ASN A 259 -4.07 -8.71 22.35
CA ASN A 259 -3.15 -8.99 23.45
C ASN A 259 -1.75 -8.44 23.17
N LEU A 260 -1.07 -8.01 24.24
CA LEU A 260 0.35 -7.66 24.18
C LEU A 260 1.20 -8.90 23.93
N SER A 261 2.19 -8.74 23.08
CA SER A 261 3.30 -9.66 22.89
C SER A 261 4.43 -9.35 23.87
N GLU A 262 5.30 -10.33 24.08
CA GLU A 262 6.40 -10.26 25.04
C GLU A 262 7.74 -10.45 24.34
N LYS A 263 8.73 -9.64 24.70
CA LYS A 263 10.11 -9.79 24.26
C LYS A 263 11.06 -9.72 25.45
N MET A 264 11.97 -10.67 25.52
CA MET A 264 13.08 -10.67 26.48
C MET A 264 14.32 -10.04 25.83
N ILE A 265 14.96 -9.11 26.53
CA ILE A 265 16.29 -8.58 26.17
C ILE A 265 17.17 -8.69 27.41
N GLY A 266 18.07 -9.68 27.41
CA GLY A 266 18.74 -10.11 28.64
C GLY A 266 17.70 -10.55 29.67
N ASP A 267 17.78 -10.00 30.88
CA ASP A 267 16.86 -10.30 31.98
C ASP A 267 15.61 -9.40 32.01
N TYR A 268 15.50 -8.46 31.06
CA TYR A 268 14.39 -7.51 31.02
C TYR A 268 13.27 -7.99 30.10
N LYS A 269 12.05 -7.94 30.62
CA LYS A 269 10.82 -8.27 29.92
C LYS A 269 10.13 -7.00 29.42
N PHE A 270 9.81 -6.98 28.13
CA PHE A 270 9.12 -5.88 27.47
C PHE A 270 7.81 -6.36 26.86
N ASN A 271 6.71 -5.68 27.19
CA ASN A 271 5.42 -5.91 26.55
C ASN A 271 5.22 -4.91 25.43
N TYR A 272 4.69 -5.36 24.29
CA TYR A 272 4.44 -4.51 23.14
C TYR A 272 3.24 -4.99 22.32
N LEU A 273 2.59 -4.09 21.60
CA LEU A 273 1.61 -4.46 20.57
C LEU A 273 2.38 -4.88 19.31
N ALA A 274 2.30 -6.17 18.97
CA ALA A 274 2.94 -6.71 17.77
C ALA A 274 2.27 -6.20 16.49
N ASN A 275 2.95 -6.40 15.36
CA ASN A 275 2.51 -6.05 14.01
C ASN A 275 2.25 -4.56 13.76
N GLY A 276 2.48 -3.68 14.74
CA GLY A 276 2.34 -2.24 14.61
C GLY A 276 3.67 -1.53 14.79
N LYS A 277 3.92 -0.51 13.97
CA LYS A 277 5.06 0.40 14.16
C LYS A 277 4.70 1.85 13.87
N LEU A 278 5.19 2.75 14.71
CA LEU A 278 4.99 4.19 14.58
C LEU A 278 6.28 4.90 14.17
N LEU A 279 6.23 5.70 13.10
CA LEU A 279 7.37 6.48 12.62
C LEU A 279 7.18 7.94 13.05
N ARG A 280 7.81 8.29 14.18
CA ARG A 280 7.60 9.57 14.89
C ARG A 280 8.73 9.83 15.91
N HIS A 281 8.59 10.81 16.79
CA HIS A 281 9.66 11.22 17.72
C HIS A 281 9.86 10.34 18.98
N GLY A 282 8.83 9.61 19.39
CA GLY A 282 8.80 8.82 20.63
C GLY A 282 7.43 8.17 20.79
N ASN A 283 7.20 7.40 21.86
CA ASN A 283 5.83 7.05 22.25
C ASN A 283 5.29 8.02 23.32
N GLU A 284 6.20 8.52 24.15
CA GLU A 284 5.98 9.40 25.28
C GLU A 284 5.79 10.88 24.90
N ASN A 285 6.18 11.27 23.69
CA ASN A 285 6.11 12.65 23.19
C ASN A 285 5.10 12.76 22.03
N THR A 286 3.91 12.17 22.21
CA THR A 286 2.94 12.01 21.12
C THR A 286 1.52 12.21 21.61
N SER A 287 0.60 12.45 20.67
CA SER A 287 -0.81 12.61 20.99
C SER A 287 -1.49 11.28 21.38
N TYR A 288 -0.76 10.15 21.41
CA TYR A 288 -1.27 8.84 21.80
C TYR A 288 -1.03 8.50 23.27
N VAL A 289 -0.38 9.40 24.02
CA VAL A 289 -0.24 9.26 25.46
C VAL A 289 -1.63 9.15 26.09
N GLY A 290 -1.83 8.12 26.92
CA GLY A 290 -3.13 7.79 27.51
C GLY A 290 -3.92 6.70 26.77
N SER A 291 -3.40 6.18 25.65
CA SER A 291 -3.97 5.01 24.95
C SER A 291 -3.07 3.77 25.07
N GLU A 292 -3.56 2.60 24.63
CA GLU A 292 -2.74 1.37 24.54
C GLU A 292 -1.63 1.49 23.47
N LEU A 293 -1.69 2.47 22.57
CA LEU A 293 -0.69 2.63 21.51
C LEU A 293 0.68 3.05 22.03
N VAL A 294 0.81 3.40 23.31
CA VAL A 294 2.11 3.58 23.98
C VAL A 294 2.97 2.31 23.97
N TYR A 295 2.34 1.13 23.81
CA TYR A 295 3.02 -0.16 23.70
C TYR A 295 3.36 -0.56 22.27
N VAL A 296 2.97 0.21 21.25
CA VAL A 296 3.36 -0.06 19.86
C VAL A 296 4.83 0.27 19.68
N GLN A 297 5.57 -0.53 18.91
CA GLN A 297 6.97 -0.21 18.63
C GLN A 297 7.08 1.08 17.81
N TRP A 298 8.18 1.80 17.93
CA TRP A 298 8.36 3.05 17.20
C TRP A 298 9.78 3.23 16.70
N GLN A 299 9.95 4.17 15.77
CA GLN A 299 11.25 4.57 15.24
C GLN A 299 11.31 6.08 15.09
N ARG A 300 12.46 6.67 15.47
CA ARG A 300 12.76 8.10 15.35
C ARG A 300 12.68 8.53 13.89
N LEU A 301 11.59 9.19 13.53
CA LEU A 301 11.37 9.69 12.17
C LEU A 301 12.49 10.62 11.71
N TRP A 302 13.05 11.44 12.60
CA TRP A 302 14.13 12.34 12.25
C TRP A 302 15.43 11.63 11.87
N TYR A 303 15.68 10.40 12.35
CA TYR A 303 16.80 9.60 11.87
C TYR A 303 16.57 9.11 10.44
N VAL A 304 15.33 8.77 10.10
CA VAL A 304 14.97 8.44 8.71
C VAL A 304 15.16 9.65 7.81
N ILE A 305 14.68 10.83 8.22
CA ILE A 305 14.80 12.08 7.46
C ILE A 305 16.26 12.51 7.32
N GLY A 306 17.06 12.46 8.40
CA GLY A 306 18.47 12.83 8.34
C GLY A 306 19.27 11.88 7.47
N ALA A 307 19.02 10.56 7.58
CA ALA A 307 19.67 9.56 6.74
C ALA A 307 19.35 9.78 5.26
N SER A 308 18.10 10.12 4.93
CA SER A 308 17.71 10.42 3.55
C SER A 308 18.28 11.73 3.01
N MET A 309 18.77 12.63 3.89
CA MET A 309 19.57 13.80 3.53
C MET A 309 21.07 13.50 3.42
N GLY A 310 21.50 12.24 3.58
CA GLY A 310 22.90 11.83 3.54
C GLY A 310 23.68 12.07 4.83
N LEU A 311 23.00 12.24 5.97
CA LEU A 311 23.63 12.32 7.28
C LEU A 311 23.87 10.92 7.86
N SER A 312 25.06 10.70 8.43
CA SER A 312 25.37 9.50 9.18
C SER A 312 24.71 9.50 10.56
N LEU A 313 24.66 8.33 11.22
CA LEU A 313 24.17 8.21 12.60
C LEU A 313 24.89 9.12 13.60
N TYR A 314 26.15 9.47 13.36
CA TYR A 314 26.92 10.38 14.22
C TYR A 314 26.52 11.85 14.01
N GLU A 315 25.97 12.17 12.84
CA GLU A 315 25.56 13.52 12.46
C GLU A 315 24.10 13.83 12.85
N MET A 316 23.35 12.85 13.35
CA MET A 316 21.91 12.97 13.67
C MET A 316 21.62 12.99 15.18
#